data_AF-A0A956FBU7-F1
#
_entry.id   AF-A0A956FBU7-F1
#
_cell.length_a   1.000
_cell.length_b   1.000
_cell.length_c   1.000
_cell.angle_alpha   90.00
_cell.angle_beta   90.00
_cell.angle_gamma   90.00
#
_symmetry.space_group_name_H-M   'P 1'
#
loop_
_entity.id
_entity.type
_entity.pdbx_description
1 polymer ?
#
loop_
_entity_poly.entity_id
_entity_poly.type
_entity_poly.pdbx_seq_one_letter_code
_entity_poly.pdbx_strand_id
1 'polypeptide(L)' 'SAVPLLEVASTAEPEDANLAAAQGRALLRSGDAPGARRALGRAIRVNPFIPAIHCDLAELAEDEERRAHEVSHCRE' A
#
# COMPACT_ATOMS: atom_id res chain seq x y z
N SER A 1 8.77 -13.61 7.93
CA SER A 1 8.28 -12.36 7.28
C SER A 1 8.18 -12.59 5.79
N ALA A 2 7.14 -12.09 5.12
CA ALA A 2 6.98 -12.20 3.66
C ALA A 2 7.72 -11.09 2.88
N VAL A 3 8.27 -10.11 3.59
CA VAL A 3 8.86 -8.89 3.00
C VAL A 3 9.96 -9.18 1.97
N PRO A 4 10.97 -10.06 2.22
CA PRO A 4 12.06 -10.26 1.26
C PRO A 4 11.59 -10.86 -0.08
N LEU A 5 10.63 -11.79 -0.03
CA LEU A 5 10.08 -12.40 -1.25
C LEU A 5 9.24 -11.38 -2.05
N LEU A 6 8.47 -10.55 -1.36
CA LEU A 6 7.65 -9.52 -1.98
C LEU A 6 8.48 -8.37 -2.55
N GLU A 7 9.66 -8.09 -1.99
CA GLU A 7 10.61 -7.14 -2.56
C GLU A 7 11.19 -7.65 -3.89
N VAL A 8 11.64 -8.91 -3.93
CA VAL A 8 12.12 -9.54 -5.17
C VAL A 8 11.02 -9.54 -6.23
N ALA A 9 9.82 -9.97 -5.86
CA ALA A 9 8.69 -10.05 -6.77
C ALA A 9 8.28 -8.66 -7.28
N SER A 10 8.16 -7.66 -6.41
CA SER A 10 7.81 -6.28 -6.81
C SER A 10 8.89 -5.61 -7.66
N THR A 11 10.14 -6.08 -7.59
CA THR A 11 11.23 -5.62 -8.46
C THR A 11 11.14 -6.26 -9.85
N ALA A 12 10.71 -7.52 -9.93
CA ALA A 12 10.49 -8.22 -11.19
C ALA A 12 9.25 -7.70 -11.94
N GLU A 13 8.17 -7.38 -11.20
CA GLU A 13 6.90 -6.91 -11.76
C GLU A 13 6.54 -5.53 -11.18
N PRO A 14 7.21 -4.45 -11.61
CA PRO A 14 7.04 -3.11 -11.03
C PRO A 14 5.67 -2.48 -11.32
N GLU A 15 4.96 -2.98 -12.34
CA GLU A 15 3.63 -2.52 -12.77
C GLU A 15 2.49 -3.42 -12.24
N ASP A 16 2.78 -4.34 -11.32
CA ASP A 16 1.74 -5.09 -10.61
C ASP A 16 1.33 -4.35 -9.32
N ALA A 17 0.18 -3.68 -9.38
CA ALA A 17 -0.38 -2.96 -8.23
C ALA A 17 -0.68 -3.90 -7.04
N ASN A 18 -1.14 -5.13 -7.30
CA ASN A 18 -1.47 -6.08 -6.25
C ASN A 18 -0.22 -6.54 -5.52
N LEU A 19 0.88 -6.74 -6.25
CA LEU A 19 2.15 -7.13 -5.69
C LEU A 19 2.77 -6.02 -4.84
N ALA A 20 2.74 -4.79 -5.33
CA ALA A 20 3.15 -3.62 -4.56
C ALA A 20 2.29 -3.45 -3.29
N ALA A 21 0.97 -3.67 -3.38
CA ALA A 21 0.08 -3.62 -2.23
C ALA A 21 0.35 -4.74 -1.22
N ALA A 22 0.61 -5.96 -1.68
CA ALA A 22 1.00 -7.08 -0.84
C ALA A 22 2.32 -6.80 -0.10
N GLN A 23 3.31 -6.22 -0.78
CA GLN A 23 4.55 -5.76 -0.13
C GLN A 23 4.25 -4.72 0.96
N GLY A 24 3.41 -3.73 0.66
CA GLY A 24 3.01 -2.70 1.62
C GLY A 24 2.37 -3.27 2.88
N ARG A 25 1.39 -4.16 2.73
CA ARG A 25 0.75 -4.84 3.86
C ARG A 25 1.72 -5.72 4.66
N ALA A 26 2.70 -6.35 3.98
CA ALA A 26 3.73 -7.12 4.68
C ALA A 26 4.67 -6.23 5.50
N LEU A 27 5.05 -5.05 4.97
CA LEU A 27 5.86 -4.05 5.66
C LEU A 27 5.15 -3.50 6.89
N LEU A 28 3.85 -3.18 6.76
CA LEU A 28 2.97 -2.80 7.87
C LEU A 28 3.01 -3.82 9.00
N ARG A 29 2.76 -5.11 8.69
CA ARG A 29 2.79 -6.19 9.70
C ARG A 29 4.15 -6.38 10.34
N SER A 30 5.23 -6.00 9.67
CA SER A 30 6.59 -6.02 10.23
C SER A 30 6.98 -4.75 11.00
N GLY A 31 6.11 -3.74 11.05
CA GLY A 31 6.35 -2.48 11.75
C GLY A 31 7.07 -1.40 10.92
N ASP A 32 7.37 -1.65 9.65
CA ASP A 32 7.96 -0.66 8.74
C ASP A 32 6.86 0.16 8.06
N ALA A 33 6.23 1.06 8.81
CA ALA A 33 5.20 1.97 8.30
C ALA A 33 5.71 2.88 7.16
N PRO A 34 6.94 3.47 7.22
CA PRO A 34 7.48 4.26 6.10
C PRO A 34 7.65 3.42 4.81
N GLY A 35 8.18 2.20 4.94
CA GLY A 35 8.30 1.27 3.82
C GLY A 35 6.94 0.89 3.24
N ALA A 36 5.96 0.62 4.10
CA ALA A 36 4.61 0.31 3.67
C ALA A 36 3.95 1.44 2.88
N ARG A 37 4.05 2.68 3.39
CA ARG A 37 3.53 3.87 2.69
C ARG A 37 4.12 3.99 1.28
N ARG A 38 5.44 3.76 1.14
CA ARG A 38 6.12 3.80 -0.16
C ARG A 38 5.60 2.73 -1.12
N ALA A 39 5.39 1.50 -0.64
CA ALA A 39 4.90 0.39 -1.46
C ALA A 39 3.43 0.55 -1.86
N LEU A 40 2.55 0.92 -0.92
CA LEU A 40 1.14 1.22 -1.19
C LEU A 40 0.99 2.43 -2.12
N GLY A 41 1.82 3.45 -1.95
CA GLY A 41 1.86 4.59 -2.86
C GLY A 41 2.28 4.22 -4.29
N ARG A 42 3.12 3.19 -4.50
CA ARG A 42 3.36 2.63 -5.84
C ARG A 42 2.11 1.96 -6.37
N ALA A 43 1.44 1.16 -5.55
CA ALA A 43 0.25 0.43 -5.94
C ALA A 43 -0.86 1.37 -6.44
N ILE A 44 -1.11 2.50 -5.77
CA ILE A 44 -2.04 3.55 -6.25
C ILE A 44 -1.60 4.18 -7.57
N ARG A 45 -0.29 4.46 -7.74
CA ARG A 45 0.21 5.05 -8.99
C ARG A 45 0.00 4.13 -10.19
N VAL A 46 0.09 2.82 -9.97
CA VAL A 46 -0.14 1.80 -11.01
C VAL A 46 -1.64 1.63 -11.27
N ASN A 47 -2.44 1.43 -10.22
CA ASN A 47 -3.88 1.30 -10.34
C ASN A 47 -4.59 2.04 -9.18
N PRO A 48 -5.17 3.21 -9.43
CA PRO A 48 -5.86 4.00 -8.41
C PRO A 48 -7.28 3.49 -8.10
N PHE A 49 -7.78 2.48 -8.81
CA PHE A 49 -9.16 2.00 -8.68
C PHE A 49 -9.28 0.75 -7.81
N ILE A 50 -8.29 0.48 -6.94
CA ILE A 50 -8.33 -0.65 -6.00
C ILE A 50 -8.65 -0.08 -4.60
N PRO A 51 -9.92 -0.13 -4.14
CA PRO A 51 -10.34 0.54 -2.91
C PRO A 51 -9.59 0.04 -1.67
N ALA A 52 -9.21 -1.23 -1.64
CA ALA A 52 -8.42 -1.82 -0.55
C ALA A 52 -7.08 -1.10 -0.30
N ILE A 53 -6.44 -0.52 -1.33
CA ILE A 53 -5.18 0.20 -1.16
C ILE A 53 -5.42 1.52 -0.42
N HIS A 54 -6.54 2.19 -0.71
CA HIS A 54 -6.95 3.39 0.02
C HIS A 54 -7.27 3.05 1.49
N CYS A 55 -7.90 1.91 1.76
CA CYS A 55 -8.08 1.43 3.13
C CYS A 55 -6.74 1.24 3.85
N ASP A 56 -5.78 0.57 3.21
CA ASP A 56 -4.42 0.35 3.75
C ASP A 56 -3.69 1.69 4.01
N LEU A 57 -3.87 2.71 3.16
CA LEU A 57 -3.28 4.04 3.36
C LEU A 57 -3.99 4.87 4.43
N ALA A 58 -5.30 4.70 4.61
CA ALA A 58 -6.03 5.32 5.70
C ALA A 58 -5.51 4.90 7.07
N GLU A 59 -5.12 3.62 7.23
CA GLU A 59 -4.47 3.10 8.44
C GLU A 59 -3.09 3.74 8.69
N LEU A 60 -2.43 4.19 7.63
CA LEU A 60 -1.12 4.84 7.65
C LEU A 60 -1.21 6.37 7.67
N ALA A 61 -2.39 6.98 7.68
CA ALA A 61 -2.51 8.43 7.60
C ALA A 61 -1.83 9.14 8.79
N GLU A 62 -1.13 10.24 8.51
CA GLU A 62 -0.38 11.00 9.54
C GLU A 62 -1.26 12.01 10.27
N ASP A 63 -2.39 12.36 9.64
CA ASP A 63 -3.37 13.31 10.11
C ASP A 63 -4.78 12.89 9.66
N GLU A 64 -5.79 13.50 10.27
CA GLU A 64 -7.19 13.17 9.99
C GLU A 64 -7.62 13.60 8.58
N GLU A 65 -6.99 14.63 8.00
CA GLU A 65 -7.30 15.09 6.64
C GLU A 65 -6.93 14.02 5.61
N ARG A 66 -5.69 13.49 5.67
CA ARG A 66 -5.27 12.37 4.82
C ARG A 66 -6.12 11.14 5.09
N ARG A 67 -6.41 10.85 6.35
CA ARG A 67 -7.24 9.69 6.70
C ARG A 67 -8.62 9.79 6.06
N ALA A 68 -9.28 10.94 6.16
CA ALA A 68 -10.58 11.19 5.56
C ALA A 68 -10.55 11.08 4.03
N HIS A 69 -9.50 11.61 3.38
CA HIS A 69 -9.29 11.47 1.94
C HIS A 69 -9.24 9.99 1.53
N GLU A 70 -8.37 9.19 2.15
CA GLU A 70 -8.23 7.78 1.81
C GLU A 70 -9.50 6.97 2.17
N VAL A 71 -10.14 7.25 3.29
CA VAL A 71 -11.42 6.61 3.66
C VAL A 71 -12.53 6.89 2.64
N SER A 72 -12.55 8.07 2.02
CA SER A 72 -13.53 8.39 0.97
C SER A 72 -13.38 7.50 -0.27
N HIS A 73 -12.16 7.00 -0.52
CA HIS A 73 -11.82 6.12 -1.64
C HIS A 73 -11.78 4.62 -1.26
N CYS A 74 -11.93 4.29 0.02
CA CYS A 74 -11.94 2.93 0.56
C CYS A 74 -13.26 2.17 0.29
N ARG A 75 -14.28 2.82 -0.30
CA ARG A 75 -15.59 2.22 -0.57
C ARG A 75 -15.79 1.91 -2.06
N GLU A 76 -16.19 0.68 -2.36
CA GLU A 76 -16.85 0.30 -3.63
C GLU A 76 -18.28 0.84 -3.68
#